data_AF-A0A2M7KV13-F1
#
_entry.id   AF-A0A2M7KV13-F1
#
_cell.length_a   1.000
_cell.length_b   1.000
_cell.length_c   1.000
_cell.angle_alpha   90.00
_cell.angle_beta   90.00
_cell.angle_gamma   90.00
#
_symmetry.space_group_name_H-M   'P 1'
#
loop_
_entity.id
_entity.type
_entity.pdbx_description
1 polymer ?
#
loop_
_entity_poly.entity_id
_entity_poly.type
_entity_poly.pdbx_seq_one_letter_code
_entity_poly.pdbx_strand_id
1 'polypeptide(L)' 'MLSLPIWIIGGFSNRKSLNCAEAWYTKDGATWQQLLPKPPWSPRHEPTCYVFDDSLWVVAGNSWPLMNDVWRVSVAGDR' A
#
# COMPACT_ATOMS: atom_id res chain seq x y z
N MET A 1 4.52 -21.63 -10.27
CA MET A 1 3.99 -20.33 -10.72
C MET A 1 4.13 -19.40 -9.53
N LEU A 2 4.92 -18.33 -9.62
CA LEU A 2 4.99 -17.36 -8.53
C LEU A 2 3.69 -16.57 -8.53
N SER A 3 2.94 -16.62 -7.43
CA SER A 3 1.77 -15.77 -7.24
C SER A 3 2.25 -14.38 -6.80
N LEU A 4 1.80 -13.35 -7.50
CA LEU A 4 2.01 -11.98 -7.05
C LEU A 4 1.26 -11.76 -5.72
N PRO A 5 1.83 -11.03 -4.77
CA PRO A 5 1.20 -10.78 -3.49
C PRO A 5 -0.11 -9.97 -3.63
N ILE A 6 -1.03 -10.21 -2.70
CA ILE A 6 -2.21 -9.36 -2.50
C ILE A 6 -1.80 -8.27 -1.50
N TRP A 7 -2.30 -7.05 -1.71
CA TRP A 7 -1.92 -5.87 -0.95
C TRP A 7 -3.13 -5.17 -0.34
N ILE A 8 -2.92 -4.58 0.84
CA ILE A 8 -3.80 -3.59 1.47
C ILE A 8 -2.94 -2.38 1.78
N ILE A 9 -3.31 -1.20 1.28
CA ILE A 9 -2.56 0.05 1.51
C ILE A 9 -3.53 1.20 1.82
N GLY A 10 -3.18 1.95 2.87
CA GLY A 10 -3.87 3.16 3.25
C GLY A 10 -5.34 2.92 3.58
N GLY A 11 -6.20 3.84 3.15
CA GLY A 11 -7.64 3.79 3.36
C GLY A 11 -8.15 4.85 4.33
N PHE A 12 -9.46 4.88 4.52
CA PHE A 12 -10.14 5.84 5.39
C PHE A 12 -10.89 5.11 6.50
N SER A 13 -10.67 5.53 7.74
CA SER A 13 -11.41 5.00 8.89
C SER A 13 -12.60 5.89 9.22
N ASN A 14 -13.83 5.41 8.96
CA ASN A 14 -15.05 6.12 9.38
C ASN A 14 -15.16 6.28 10.90
N ARG A 15 -14.56 5.37 11.69
CA ARG A 15 -14.62 5.43 13.16
C ARG A 15 -13.72 6.53 13.73
N LYS A 16 -12.56 6.75 13.10
CA LYS A 16 -11.56 7.73 13.56
C LYS A 16 -11.59 9.02 12.74
N SER A 17 -12.38 9.04 11.65
CA SER A 17 -12.44 10.12 10.66
C SER A 17 -11.07 10.56 10.15
N LEU A 18 -10.18 9.59 9.88
CA LEU A 18 -8.81 9.85 9.44
C LEU A 18 -8.32 8.83 8.42
N ASN A 19 -7.30 9.26 7.68
CA ASN A 19 -6.57 8.43 6.74
C ASN A 19 -5.60 7.48 7.44
N CYS A 20 -5.43 6.29 6.86
CA CYS A 20 -4.43 5.31 7.26
C CYS A 20 -3.19 5.41 6.35
N ALA A 21 -2.02 5.07 6.86
CA ALA A 21 -0.78 4.99 6.07
C ALA A 21 -0.28 3.54 5.93
N GLU A 22 -0.79 2.65 6.78
CA GLU A 22 -0.35 1.28 6.92
C GLU A 22 -0.45 0.51 5.59
N ALA A 23 0.53 -0.37 5.38
CA ALA A 23 0.58 -1.25 4.24
C ALA A 23 0.84 -2.68 4.70
N TRP A 24 0.08 -3.61 4.14
CA TRP A 24 0.10 -5.02 4.46
C TRP A 24 0.09 -5.83 3.18
N TYR A 25 0.69 -7.01 3.21
CA TYR A 25 0.70 -7.91 2.07
C TYR A 25 0.60 -9.37 2.51
N THR A 26 0.18 -10.22 1.58
CA THR A 26 0.09 -11.67 1.76
C THR A 26 0.43 -12.40 0.46
N LYS A 27 1.04 -13.59 0.58
CA LYS A 27 1.30 -14.51 -0.55
C LYS A 27 0.26 -15.64 -0.63
N ASP A 28 -0.48 -15.89 0.46
CA ASP A 28 -1.41 -17.02 0.61
C ASP A 28 -2.87 -16.58 0.84
N GLY A 29 -3.13 -15.28 1.02
CA GLY A 29 -4.45 -14.74 1.32
C GLY A 29 -4.89 -14.89 2.78
N ALA A 30 -4.13 -15.61 3.61
CA ALA A 30 -4.48 -15.96 4.98
C ALA A 30 -3.55 -15.29 6.01
N THR A 31 -2.25 -15.31 5.75
CA THR A 31 -1.22 -14.76 6.63
C THR A 31 -0.80 -13.40 6.12
N TRP A 32 -1.12 -12.36 6.89
CA TRP A 32 -0.82 -10.97 6.52
C TRP A 32 0.41 -10.46 7.26
N GLN A 33 1.33 -9.88 6.51
CA GLN A 33 2.55 -9.27 7.03
C GLN A 33 2.49 -7.76 6.83
N GLN A 34 2.80 -7.01 7.90
CA GLN A 34 2.95 -5.57 7.79
C GLN A 34 4.23 -5.26 7.01
N LEU A 35 4.13 -4.39 6.00
CA LEU A 35 5.27 -4.02 5.16
C LEU A 35 6.34 -3.25 5.96
N LEU A 36 5.92 -2.16 6.61
CA LEU A 36 6.76 -1.32 7.46
C LEU A 36 5.96 -0.87 8.69
N PRO A 37 6.58 -0.79 9.88
CA PRO A 37 5.93 -0.21 11.06
C PRO A 37 5.49 1.25 10.85
N LYS A 38 6.27 2.01 10.07
CA LYS A 38 5.98 3.41 9.71
C LYS A 38 6.35 3.65 8.24
N PRO A 39 5.38 3.62 7.32
CA PRO A 39 5.62 3.92 5.92
C PRO A 39 6.09 5.37 5.69
N PRO A 40 6.90 5.62 4.65
CA PRO A 40 7.47 6.95 4.38
C PRO A 40 6.49 7.94 3.73
N TRP A 41 5.29 7.49 3.36
CA TRP A 41 4.25 8.32 2.75
C TRP A 41 3.22 8.81 3.77
N SER A 42 2.62 9.96 3.47
CA SER A 42 1.49 10.49 4.24
C SER A 42 0.29 9.53 4.21
N PRO A 43 -0.47 9.43 5.32
CA PRO A 43 -1.75 8.72 5.33
C PRO A 43 -2.70 9.22 4.23
N ARG A 44 -3.31 8.29 3.49
CA ARG A 44 -4.15 8.58 2.33
C ARG A 44 -5.21 7.51 2.09
N HIS A 45 -6.32 7.88 1.45
CA HIS A 45 -7.29 6.97 0.85
C HIS A 45 -7.41 7.21 -0.66
N GLU A 46 -8.13 6.34 -1.36
CA GLU A 46 -8.32 6.44 -2.83
C GLU A 46 -7.03 6.60 -3.66
N PRO A 47 -5.90 5.93 -3.31
CA PRO A 47 -4.77 5.89 -4.24
C PRO A 47 -5.14 5.06 -5.48
N THR A 48 -4.53 5.39 -6.61
CA THR A 48 -4.51 4.45 -7.74
C THR A 48 -3.41 3.43 -7.51
N CYS A 49 -3.75 2.14 -7.56
CA CYS A 49 -2.81 1.05 -7.30
C CYS A 49 -2.75 0.08 -8.48
N TYR A 50 -1.55 -0.32 -8.89
CA TYR A 50 -1.33 -1.35 -9.91
C TYR A 50 -0.04 -2.11 -9.67
N VAL A 51 0.04 -3.35 -10.15
CA VAL A 51 1.26 -4.17 -10.06
C VAL A 51 2.00 -4.11 -11.40
N PHE A 52 3.28 -3.76 -11.36
CA PHE A 52 4.17 -3.70 -12.51
C PHE A 52 5.62 -3.87 -12.04
N ASP A 53 6.44 -4.63 -12.79
CA ASP A 53 7.84 -4.93 -12.43
C ASP A 53 7.99 -5.54 -11.03
N ASP A 54 7.20 -6.59 -10.77
CA ASP A 54 7.12 -7.34 -9.50
C ASP A 54 6.99 -6.44 -8.26
N SER A 55 6.29 -5.32 -8.44
CA SER A 55 6.14 -4.29 -7.43
C SER A 55 4.74 -3.69 -7.48
N LEU A 56 4.24 -3.31 -6.32
CA LEU A 56 3.05 -2.49 -6.24
C LEU A 56 3.45 -1.03 -6.45
N TRP A 57 2.72 -0.35 -7.32
CA TRP A 57 2.79 1.09 -7.52
C TRP A 57 1.59 1.75 -6.86
N VAL A 58 1.87 2.76 -6.05
CA VAL A 58 0.87 3.59 -5.36
C VAL A 58 1.00 5.00 -5.90
N VAL A 59 -0.02 5.46 -6.62
CA VAL A 59 -0.04 6.75 -7.30
C VAL A 59 -1.04 7.67 -6.63
N ALA A 60 -0.56 8.83 -6.18
CA ALA A 60 -1.37 9.89 -5.59
C ALA A 60 -2.22 9.39 -4.41
N GLY A 61 -3.39 9.98 -4.22
CA GLY A 61 -4.36 9.61 -3.20
C GLY A 61 -4.87 10.82 -2.42
N ASN A 62 -6.08 10.67 -1.89
CA ASN A 62 -6.75 11.68 -1.10
C ASN A 62 -6.14 11.80 0.30
N SER A 63 -5.48 12.94 0.48
CA SER A 63 -5.06 13.53 1.74
C SER A 63 -5.20 15.05 1.56
N TRP A 64 -5.04 15.85 2.62
CA TRP A 64 -5.07 17.32 2.47
C TRP A 64 -3.68 17.91 2.78
N PRO A 65 -2.98 18.50 1.80
CA PRO A 65 -3.36 18.66 0.38
C PRO A 65 -3.40 17.33 -0.39
N LEU A 66 -4.02 17.30 -1.58
CA LEU A 66 -4.03 16.13 -2.45
C LEU A 66 -2.58 15.70 -2.77
N MET A 67 -2.31 14.41 -2.68
CA MET A 67 -0.97 13.88 -2.89
C MET A 67 -0.68 13.72 -4.39
N ASN A 68 0.53 14.07 -4.82
CA ASN A 68 1.01 13.97 -6.21
C ASN A 68 2.29 13.12 -6.35
N ASP A 69 2.65 12.41 -5.29
CA ASP A 69 3.79 11.49 -5.25
C ASP A 69 3.42 10.10 -5.79
N VAL A 70 4.46 9.35 -6.16
CA VAL A 70 4.38 7.97 -6.64
C VAL A 70 5.37 7.13 -5.85
N TRP A 71 4.90 5.98 -5.35
CA TRP A 71 5.71 5.05 -4.58
C TRP A 71 5.74 3.69 -5.27
N ARG A 72 6.95 3.13 -5.39
CA ARG A 72 7.16 1.72 -5.75
C ARG A 72 7.41 0.93 -4.47
N VAL A 73 6.67 -0.16 -4.29
CA VAL A 73 6.74 -1.03 -3.13
C VAL A 73 7.10 -2.44 -3.59
N SER A 74 8.17 -3.00 -3.00
CA SER A 74 8.66 -4.34 -3.33
C SER A 74 8.89 -5.14 -2.04
N VAL A 75 8.70 -6.46 -2.10
CA VAL A 75 9.03 -7.39 -1.02
C VAL A 75 10.38 -8.03 -1.33
N ALA A 76 11.27 -8.15 -0.35
CA ALA A 76 12.55 -8.83 -0.54
C ALA A 76 12.31 -10.34 -0.79
N GLY A 77 12.98 -10.91 -1.79
CA GLY A 77 12.89 -12.34 -2.15
C GLY A 77 12.31 -12.63 -3.54
N ASP A 78 11.91 -11.61 -4.30
CA ASP A 78 11.42 -11.73 -5.67
C ASP A 78 12.50 -11.33 -6.72
N ARG A 79 13.79 -11.56 -6.40
CA ARG A 79 14.92 -11.44 -7.35
C ARG A 79 15.68 -12.75 -7.45
#